data_AF-A0A3R7J8Q3-F1
#
_entry.id   AF-A0A3R7J8Q3-F1
#
_cell.length_a   1.000
_cell.length_b   1.000
_cell.length_c   1.000
_cell.angle_alpha   90.00
_cell.angle_beta   90.00
_cell.angle_gamma   90.00
#
_symmetry.space_group_name_H-M   'P 1'
#
loop_
_entity.id
_entity.type
_entity.pdbx_description
1 polymer ?
#
loop_
_entity_poly.entity_id
_entity_poly.type
_entity_poly.pdbx_seq_one_letter_code
_entity_poly.pdbx_strand_id
1 'polypeptide(L)'
;MAPRPSSGVRHFRKSSPTKYTENKEVTGLAGIVEADNHALSVKLQHLTSIGLMGAVPLAFVLSPSPLALPVDIALGVILPVHAHIGMNNVISDYVPQNFRTLARLGWLGATSLMFLGLLRVNLEGPGITECVKTVWRESPNKKAE
;
A
#
# COMPACT_ATOMS: atom_id res chain seq x y z
N MET A 1 21.21 64.26 -9.11
CA MET A 1 21.09 63.20 -8.08
C MET A 1 20.18 62.13 -8.65
N ALA A 2 20.72 61.00 -9.09
CA ALA A 2 19.93 59.93 -9.73
C ALA A 2 19.07 59.20 -8.68
N PRO A 3 17.81 58.85 -8.98
CA PRO A 3 16.97 58.11 -8.05
C PRO A 3 17.54 56.69 -7.86
N ARG A 4 17.65 56.26 -6.59
CA ARG A 4 18.12 54.92 -6.25
C ARG A 4 17.13 53.87 -6.78
N PRO A 5 17.61 52.73 -7.33
CA PRO A 5 16.72 51.64 -7.68
C PRO A 5 16.03 51.17 -6.40
N SER A 6 14.68 51.24 -6.39
CA SER A 6 13.86 50.70 -5.32
C SER A 6 14.25 49.24 -5.12
N SER A 7 14.72 48.89 -3.93
CA SER A 7 14.88 47.49 -3.54
C SER A 7 13.48 46.89 -3.49
N GLY A 8 13.05 46.33 -4.63
CA GLY A 8 11.88 45.47 -4.69
C GLY A 8 12.18 44.26 -3.83
N VAL A 9 11.85 44.36 -2.54
CA VAL A 9 11.70 43.18 -1.68
C VAL A 9 10.74 42.30 -2.46
N ARG A 10 11.23 41.15 -2.93
CA ARG A 10 10.37 40.14 -3.54
C ARG A 10 9.34 39.82 -2.47
N HIS A 11 8.17 40.44 -2.56
CA HIS A 11 7.01 39.99 -1.81
C HIS A 11 6.96 38.49 -2.02
N PHE A 12 6.86 37.73 -0.91
CA PHE A 12 6.54 36.31 -0.98
C PHE A 12 5.37 36.24 -1.94
N ARG A 13 5.63 35.79 -3.17
CA ARG A 13 4.60 35.65 -4.18
C ARG A 13 3.57 34.83 -3.44
N LYS A 14 2.35 35.34 -3.31
CA LYS A 14 1.17 34.51 -3.06
C LYS A 14 1.11 33.64 -4.32
N SER A 15 2.05 32.71 -4.38
CA SER A 15 2.25 31.81 -5.47
C SER A 15 0.98 31.01 -5.44
N SER A 16 0.35 30.94 -6.59
CA SER A 16 -0.72 29.99 -6.83
C SER A 16 -0.34 28.68 -6.13
N PRO A 17 -1.26 28.11 -5.35
CA PRO A 17 -1.00 27.00 -4.44
C PRO A 17 0.01 26.03 -5.04
N THR A 18 1.13 25.80 -4.34
CA THR A 18 2.13 24.82 -4.78
C THR A 18 1.40 23.49 -4.98
N LYS A 19 1.48 22.95 -6.20
CA LYS A 19 0.98 21.68 -6.79
C LYS A 19 0.29 20.63 -5.88
N TYR A 20 0.67 20.51 -4.61
CA TYR A 20 0.07 19.67 -3.57
C TYR A 20 -1.25 20.21 -2.98
N THR A 21 -1.62 21.45 -3.25
CA THR A 21 -2.83 22.10 -2.69
C THR A 21 -3.98 22.21 -3.70
N GLU A 22 -3.80 21.70 -4.93
CA GLU A 22 -4.78 21.72 -6.03
C GLU A 22 -5.23 20.31 -6.45
N ASN A 23 -4.75 19.25 -5.80
CA ASN A 23 -5.26 17.92 -6.13
C ASN A 23 -6.68 17.81 -5.60
N LYS A 24 -7.65 17.92 -6.50
CA LYS A 24 -9.05 17.61 -6.21
C LYS A 24 -9.08 16.18 -5.69
N GLU A 25 -9.49 16.00 -4.44
CA GLU A 25 -9.65 14.67 -3.85
C GLU A 25 -10.56 13.85 -4.78
N VAL A 26 -10.01 12.74 -5.27
CA VAL A 26 -10.74 11.80 -6.11
C VAL A 26 -11.46 10.82 -5.21
N THR A 27 -12.77 10.74 -5.41
CA THR A 27 -13.67 9.89 -4.63
C THR A 27 -14.27 8.80 -5.52
N GLY A 28 -14.99 7.86 -4.90
CA GLY A 28 -15.59 6.73 -5.61
C GLY A 28 -14.56 5.83 -6.28
N LEU A 29 -14.88 5.32 -7.47
CA LEU A 29 -13.99 4.40 -8.21
C LEU A 29 -12.67 5.06 -8.62
N ALA A 30 -12.69 6.36 -8.95
CA ALA A 30 -11.47 7.10 -9.26
C ALA A 30 -10.53 7.18 -8.05
N GLY A 31 -11.08 7.33 -6.83
CA GLY A 31 -10.30 7.29 -5.59
C GLY A 31 -9.69 5.93 -5.27
N ILE A 32 -10.26 4.84 -5.78
CA ILE A 32 -9.66 3.50 -5.67
C ILE A 32 -8.47 3.39 -6.63
N VAL A 33 -8.64 3.81 -7.88
CA VAL A 33 -7.56 3.79 -8.88
C VAL A 33 -6.43 4.76 -8.49
N GLU A 34 -6.77 5.91 -7.92
CA GLU A 34 -5.85 6.94 -7.47
C GLU A 34 -5.73 6.99 -5.95
N ALA A 35 -5.34 5.85 -5.37
CA ALA A 35 -5.36 5.63 -3.94
C ALA A 35 -4.42 6.54 -3.12
N ASP A 36 -3.49 7.26 -3.74
CA ASP A 36 -2.58 8.22 -3.08
C ASP A 36 -3.18 9.64 -2.93
N ASN A 37 -4.35 9.89 -3.51
CA ASN A 37 -4.88 11.24 -3.71
C ASN A 37 -6.09 11.60 -2.81
N HIS A 38 -6.20 10.95 -1.64
CA HIS A 38 -7.30 11.19 -0.71
C HIS A 38 -6.84 11.10 0.76
N ALA A 39 -7.29 12.01 1.61
CA ALA A 39 -6.86 12.06 3.02
C ALA A 39 -7.19 10.76 3.78
N LEU A 40 -8.31 10.12 3.48
CA LEU A 40 -8.65 8.80 4.06
C LEU A 40 -7.65 7.72 3.65
N SER A 41 -7.16 7.72 2.41
CA SER A 41 -6.20 6.70 1.97
C SER A 41 -4.86 6.84 2.69
N VAL A 42 -4.42 8.07 2.96
CA VAL A 42 -3.23 8.31 3.80
C VAL A 42 -3.44 7.79 5.22
N LYS A 43 -4.61 8.04 5.83
CA LYS A 43 -4.94 7.50 7.15
C LYS A 43 -4.98 5.96 7.15
N LEU A 44 -5.57 5.36 6.12
CA LEU A 44 -5.59 3.91 5.93
C LEU A 44 -4.18 3.34 5.74
N GLN A 45 -3.29 4.05 5.05
CA GLN A 45 -1.90 3.64 4.91
C GLN A 45 -1.20 3.57 6.27
N HIS A 46 -1.37 4.59 7.12
CA HIS A 46 -0.81 4.55 8.48
C HIS A 46 -1.42 3.45 9.34
N LEU A 47 -2.75 3.28 9.27
CA LEU A 47 -3.44 2.24 10.02
C LEU A 47 -2.97 0.83 9.61
N THR A 48 -2.84 0.59 8.31
CA THR A 48 -2.33 -0.69 7.80
C THR A 48 -0.85 -0.91 8.15
N SER A 49 -0.01 0.13 8.14
CA SER A 49 1.37 0.02 8.63
C SER A 49 1.44 -0.44 10.09
N ILE A 50 0.64 0.20 10.96
CA ILE A 50 0.57 -0.15 12.39
C ILE A 50 -0.03 -1.55 12.56
N GLY A 51 -1.05 -1.89 11.77
CA GLY A 51 -1.66 -3.20 11.72
C GLY A 51 -0.64 -4.29 11.37
N LEU A 52 0.15 -4.09 10.32
CA LEU A 52 1.21 -5.03 9.91
C LEU A 52 2.31 -5.15 10.97
N MET A 53 2.69 -4.04 11.61
CA MET A 53 3.69 -4.04 12.69
C MET A 53 3.28 -4.98 13.84
N GLY A 54 1.99 -5.06 14.17
CA GLY A 54 1.48 -6.00 15.18
C GLY A 54 1.17 -7.39 14.63
N ALA A 55 0.59 -7.47 13.43
CA ALA A 55 0.13 -8.72 12.82
C ALA A 55 1.29 -9.65 12.45
N VAL A 56 2.45 -9.12 12.01
CA VAL A 56 3.59 -9.95 11.59
C VAL A 56 4.22 -10.72 12.76
N PRO A 57 4.56 -10.11 13.92
CA PRO A 57 5.01 -10.86 15.09
C PRO A 57 3.95 -11.85 15.60
N LEU A 58 2.68 -11.45 15.60
CA LEU A 58 1.59 -12.32 16.04
C LEU A 58 1.46 -13.56 15.15
N ALA A 59 1.52 -13.37 13.84
CA ALA A 59 1.58 -14.44 12.84
C ALA A 59 2.73 -15.42 13.11
N PHE A 60 3.92 -14.90 13.43
CA PHE A 60 5.08 -15.73 13.71
C PHE A 60 4.88 -16.61 14.95
N VAL A 61 4.27 -16.07 16.00
CA VAL A 61 4.05 -16.78 17.28
C VAL A 61 2.92 -17.81 17.16
N LEU A 62 1.81 -17.47 16.50
CA LEU A 62 0.62 -18.31 16.49
C LEU A 62 0.69 -19.49 15.52
N SER A 63 1.50 -19.44 14.47
CA SER A 63 1.56 -20.52 13.47
C SER A 63 2.60 -21.60 13.89
N PRO A 64 2.31 -22.91 13.87
CA PRO A 64 1.06 -23.57 13.45
C PRO A 64 0.05 -23.63 14.59
N SER A 65 -1.09 -22.97 14.45
CA SER A 65 -2.26 -23.21 15.30
C SER A 65 -3.54 -22.72 14.61
N PRO A 66 -4.72 -23.24 15.01
CA PRO A 66 -6.00 -22.72 14.55
C PRO A 66 -6.22 -21.24 14.89
N LEU A 67 -5.51 -20.71 15.90
CA LEU A 67 -5.56 -19.29 16.27
C LEU A 67 -4.86 -18.38 15.25
N ALA A 68 -4.10 -18.95 14.31
CA ALA A 68 -3.50 -18.21 13.21
C ALA A 68 -4.53 -17.78 12.15
N LEU A 69 -5.66 -18.48 12.00
CA LEU A 69 -6.65 -18.21 10.95
C LEU A 69 -7.19 -16.75 10.96
N PRO A 70 -7.59 -16.16 12.10
CA PRO A 70 -7.99 -14.75 12.13
C PRO A 70 -6.86 -13.80 11.70
N VAL A 71 -5.62 -14.12 12.04
CA VAL A 71 -4.43 -13.34 11.66
C VAL A 71 -4.17 -13.48 10.16
N ASP A 72 -4.28 -14.69 9.62
CA ASP A 72 -4.17 -14.97 8.20
C ASP A 72 -5.21 -14.19 7.38
N ILE A 73 -6.48 -14.20 7.80
CA ILE A 73 -7.54 -13.43 7.16
C ILE A 73 -7.23 -11.92 7.24
N ALA A 74 -6.82 -11.42 8.41
CA ALA A 74 -6.44 -10.02 8.56
C ALA A 74 -5.28 -9.63 7.64
N LEU A 75 -4.20 -10.43 7.59
CA LEU A 75 -3.07 -10.23 6.69
C LEU A 75 -3.50 -10.28 5.22
N GLY A 76 -4.42 -11.18 4.87
CA GLY A 76 -5.00 -11.31 3.54
C GLY A 76 -5.73 -10.05 3.05
N VAL A 77 -6.19 -9.18 3.96
CA VAL A 77 -6.81 -7.88 3.62
C VAL A 77 -5.82 -6.73 3.75
N ILE A 78 -5.09 -6.67 4.87
CA ILE A 78 -4.21 -5.55 5.21
C ILE A 78 -3.06 -5.45 4.20
N LEU A 79 -2.45 -6.57 3.79
CA LEU A 79 -1.34 -6.58 2.85
C LEU A 79 -1.74 -5.99 1.48
N PRO A 80 -2.84 -6.43 0.82
CA PRO A 80 -3.30 -5.78 -0.41
C PRO A 80 -3.60 -4.31 -0.26
N VAL A 81 -4.29 -3.88 0.80
CA VAL A 81 -4.62 -2.46 0.97
C VAL A 81 -3.35 -1.63 1.13
N HIS A 82 -2.42 -2.07 1.98
CA HIS A 82 -1.15 -1.39 2.22
C HIS A 82 -0.28 -1.30 0.94
N ALA A 83 -0.18 -2.41 0.21
CA ALA A 83 0.57 -2.45 -1.05
C ALA A 83 -0.11 -1.60 -2.13
N HIS A 84 -1.45 -1.56 -2.16
CA HIS A 84 -2.20 -0.80 -3.15
C HIS A 84 -1.94 0.70 -3.05
N ILE A 85 -2.10 1.25 -1.84
CA ILE A 85 -1.87 2.67 -1.58
C ILE A 85 -0.39 2.99 -1.70
N GLY A 86 0.49 2.17 -1.12
CA GLY A 86 1.95 2.36 -1.17
C GLY A 86 2.48 2.45 -2.59
N MET A 87 2.11 1.52 -3.47
CA MET A 87 2.57 1.53 -4.86
C MET A 87 1.96 2.66 -5.68
N ASN A 88 0.74 3.14 -5.36
CA ASN A 88 0.19 4.32 -6.02
C ASN A 88 1.06 5.58 -5.80
N ASN A 89 1.68 5.71 -4.62
CA ASN A 89 2.69 6.74 -4.37
C ASN A 89 3.94 6.55 -5.25
N VAL A 90 4.44 5.32 -5.37
CA VAL A 90 5.61 5.00 -6.24
C VAL A 90 5.28 5.29 -7.71
N ILE A 91 4.10 4.88 -8.19
CA ILE A 91 3.62 5.19 -9.54
C ILE A 91 3.54 6.71 -9.72
N SER A 92 3.14 7.43 -8.67
CA SER A 92 3.15 8.89 -8.70
C SER A 92 4.56 9.46 -8.90
N ASP A 93 5.54 8.96 -8.16
CA ASP A 93 6.88 9.53 -8.18
C ASP A 93 7.64 9.22 -9.48
N TYR A 94 7.41 8.05 -10.08
CA TYR A 94 8.27 7.54 -11.15
C TYR A 94 7.61 7.32 -12.51
N VAL A 95 6.28 7.23 -12.60
CA VAL A 95 5.61 6.99 -13.89
C VAL A 95 5.25 8.33 -14.55
N PRO A 96 5.65 8.57 -15.81
CA PRO A 96 5.26 9.76 -16.55
C PRO A 96 3.73 9.90 -16.63
N GLN A 97 3.25 11.14 -16.56
CA GLN A 97 1.81 11.45 -16.47
C GLN A 97 0.96 10.76 -17.55
N ASN A 98 1.49 10.64 -18.77
CA ASN A 98 0.80 10.01 -19.92
C ASN A 98 0.52 8.51 -19.72
N PHE A 99 1.30 7.82 -18.89
CA PHE A 99 1.17 6.38 -18.64
C PHE A 99 0.63 6.06 -17.25
N ARG A 100 0.43 7.07 -16.41
CA ARG A 100 0.11 6.90 -15.00
C ARG A 100 -1.21 6.15 -14.79
N THR A 101 -2.26 6.52 -15.53
CA THR A 101 -3.57 5.84 -15.43
C THR A 101 -3.48 4.37 -15.81
N LEU A 102 -2.77 4.04 -16.90
CA LEU A 102 -2.57 2.66 -17.32
C LEU A 102 -1.82 1.85 -16.25
N ALA A 103 -0.74 2.42 -15.69
CA ALA A 103 0.02 1.78 -14.63
C ALA A 103 -0.84 1.53 -13.38
N ARG A 104 -1.67 2.50 -12.98
CA ARG A 104 -2.60 2.38 -11.83
C ARG A 104 -3.66 1.31 -12.05
N LEU A 105 -4.23 1.23 -13.25
CA LEU A 105 -5.21 0.19 -13.60
C LEU A 105 -4.56 -1.21 -13.60
N GLY A 106 -3.36 -1.33 -14.18
CA GLY A 106 -2.59 -2.58 -14.12
C GLY A 106 -2.28 -2.99 -12.67
N TRP A 107 -1.89 -2.02 -11.84
CA TRP A 107 -1.64 -2.27 -10.42
C TRP A 107 -2.90 -2.61 -9.62
N LEU A 108 -4.04 -2.00 -9.93
CA LEU A 108 -5.33 -2.37 -9.37
C LEU A 108 -5.65 -3.84 -9.69
N GLY A 109 -5.46 -4.26 -10.95
CA GLY A 109 -5.60 -5.66 -11.35
C GLY A 109 -4.68 -6.59 -10.56
N ALA A 110 -3.39 -6.24 -10.43
CA ALA A 110 -2.44 -7.02 -9.64
C ALA A 110 -2.84 -7.11 -8.16
N THR A 111 -3.32 -6.01 -7.58
CA THR A 111 -3.82 -5.95 -6.20
C THR A 111 -5.05 -6.84 -6.01
N SER A 112 -5.99 -6.80 -6.95
CA SER A 112 -7.19 -7.66 -6.91
C SER A 112 -6.83 -9.14 -7.00
N LEU A 113 -5.90 -9.51 -7.88
CA LEU A 113 -5.38 -10.87 -7.97
C LEU A 113 -4.68 -11.30 -6.68
N MET A 114 -3.88 -10.42 -6.08
CA MET A 114 -3.24 -10.67 -4.79
C MET A 114 -4.28 -10.91 -3.69
N PHE A 115 -5.28 -10.04 -3.57
CA PHE A 115 -6.35 -10.18 -2.59
C PHE A 115 -7.11 -11.51 -2.74
N LEU A 116 -7.55 -11.84 -3.97
CA LEU A 116 -8.27 -13.09 -4.23
C LEU A 116 -7.39 -14.33 -3.99
N GLY A 117 -6.12 -14.28 -4.39
CA GLY A 117 -5.16 -15.36 -4.16
C GLY A 117 -4.91 -15.60 -2.67
N LEU A 118 -4.67 -14.53 -1.90
CA LEU A 118 -4.49 -14.61 -0.45
C LEU A 118 -5.76 -15.10 0.26
N LEU A 119 -6.94 -14.63 -0.15
CA LEU A 119 -8.21 -15.11 0.37
C LEU A 119 -8.40 -16.61 0.10
N ARG A 120 -8.09 -17.07 -1.11
CA ARG A 120 -8.16 -18.49 -1.50
C ARG A 120 -7.19 -19.36 -0.71
N VAL A 121 -5.98 -18.88 -0.43
CA VAL A 121 -5.00 -19.59 0.41
C VAL A 121 -5.46 -19.70 1.86
N ASN A 122 -6.14 -18.69 2.38
CA ASN A 122 -6.63 -18.68 3.76
C ASN A 122 -7.87 -19.54 3.97
N LEU A 123 -8.80 -19.58 3.00
CA LEU A 123 -10.07 -20.30 3.16
C LEU A 123 -9.97 -21.78 2.80
N GLU A 124 -9.19 -22.10 1.79
CA GLU A 124 -9.14 -23.44 1.18
C GLU A 124 -7.73 -24.04 1.20
N GLY A 125 -6.75 -23.31 1.73
CA GLY A 125 -5.36 -23.75 1.89
C GLY A 125 -4.94 -23.76 3.37
N PRO A 126 -3.64 -23.91 3.65
CA PRO A 126 -3.12 -23.96 5.01
C PRO A 126 -3.03 -22.59 5.72
N GLY A 127 -3.34 -21.48 5.02
CA GLY A 127 -3.13 -20.12 5.52
C GLY A 127 -1.78 -19.52 5.12
N ILE A 128 -1.73 -18.20 4.98
CA ILE A 128 -0.51 -17.48 4.53
C ILE A 128 0.66 -17.70 5.48
N THR A 129 0.41 -17.66 6.80
CA THR A 129 1.46 -17.82 7.81
C THR A 129 2.10 -19.21 7.79
N GLU A 130 1.30 -20.26 7.64
CA GLU A 130 1.82 -21.63 7.48
C GLU A 130 2.53 -21.82 6.13
N CYS A 131 1.97 -21.28 5.04
CA CYS A 131 2.66 -21.26 3.74
C CYS A 131 4.05 -20.64 3.86
N VAL A 132 4.18 -19.51 4.56
CA VAL A 132 5.48 -18.88 4.80
C VAL A 132 6.34 -19.79 5.67
N LYS A 133 5.89 -20.21 6.87
CA LYS A 133 6.71 -20.99 7.80
C LYS A 133 7.18 -22.34 7.25
N THR A 134 6.40 -22.97 6.37
CA THR A 134 6.78 -24.24 5.72
C THR A 134 8.05 -24.12 4.88
N VAL A 135 8.33 -22.94 4.29
CA VAL A 135 9.60 -22.67 3.58
C VAL A 135 10.81 -22.79 4.51
N TRP A 136 10.67 -22.46 5.80
CA TRP A 136 11.74 -22.53 6.79
C TRP A 136 11.79 -23.84 7.58
N ARG A 137 10.83 -24.75 7.40
CA ARG A 137 10.85 -26.08 8.03
C ARG A 137 11.60 -27.07 7.15
N GLU A 138 12.20 -28.08 7.76
CA GLU A 138 12.80 -29.16 6.97
C GLU A 138 11.73 -29.85 6.11
N SER A 139 12.13 -30.22 4.89
CA SER A 139 11.24 -30.98 4.00
C SER A 139 10.82 -32.28 4.70
N PRO A 140 9.52 -32.61 4.72
CA PRO A 140 9.04 -33.87 5.27
C PRO A 140 9.68 -35.09 4.58
N ASN A 141 10.17 -34.94 3.35
CA ASN A 141 10.81 -36.01 2.58
C ASN A 141 12.26 -36.30 3.01
N LYS A 142 12.91 -35.40 3.76
CA LYS A 142 14.31 -35.57 4.20
C LYS A 142 14.51 -36.73 5.19
N LYS A 143 13.46 -37.16 5.88
CA LYS A 143 13.51 -38.31 6.82
C LYS A 143 13.25 -39.66 6.14
N ALA A 144 12.91 -39.66 4.85
CA ALA A 144 12.59 -40.86 4.08
C ALA A 144 13.76 -41.34 3.19
N GLU A 145 14.85 -40.56 3.11
CA GLU A 145 16.16 -40.93 2.54
C GLU A 145 17.16 -41.22 3.67
#